data_AF-A0A6B2XHV6-F1
#
_entry.id   AF-A0A6B2XHV6-F1
#
_cell.length_a   1.000
_cell.length_b   1.000
_cell.length_c   1.000
_cell.angle_alpha   90.00
_cell.angle_beta   90.00
_cell.angle_gamma   90.00
#
_symmetry.space_group_name_H-M   'P 1'
#
loop_
_entity.id
_entity.type
_entity.pdbx_description
1 polymer ?
#
loop_
_entity_poly.entity_id
_entity_poly.type
_entity_poly.pdbx_seq_one_letter_code
_entity_poly.pdbx_strand_id
1 'polypeptide(L)'
;MSRGHHRILSAIGIGCYVLAAIAGLFLLADDHGYGLLVPLWIAHGVLLAVLLTKLCAGESGLPAALFVVGASLTAVYFADLVHDDLTLERRGERVNATVVREWRASDQGQQENTYDYALARRDGTRIAGPALQTRSGRFAVGQRITVLVDPEGLLRPRTPGDADATAGVLGVGAFALVALGIVAGTARRGAVAARRREERMRLDEQEHTLREALRTAAADPNGFVEVHPEHYPDVSYRRAAGIAREMGLEEGDPGSWRFRG
;
A
#
# COMPACT_ATOMS: atom_id res chain seq x y z
N MET A 1 24.09 14.92 5.54
CA MET A 1 22.70 14.55 5.88
C MET A 1 22.63 13.03 6.09
N SER A 2 22.05 12.57 7.20
CA SER A 2 21.96 11.14 7.54
C SER A 2 21.13 10.36 6.51
N ARG A 3 21.64 9.19 6.06
CA ARG A 3 20.95 8.27 5.12
C ARG A 3 19.53 7.88 5.59
N GLY A 4 19.26 7.94 6.90
CA GLY A 4 17.93 7.68 7.46
C GLY A 4 16.90 8.77 7.12
N HIS A 5 17.30 10.03 7.11
CA HIS A 5 16.41 11.17 6.87
C HIS A 5 15.91 11.19 5.41
N HIS A 6 16.80 10.81 4.46
CA HIS A 6 16.45 10.72 3.04
C HIS A 6 15.38 9.65 2.75
N ARG A 7 15.37 8.54 3.51
CA ARG A 7 14.39 7.47 3.36
C ARG A 7 13.01 7.83 3.89
N ILE A 8 12.95 8.56 5.01
CA ILE A 8 11.68 9.06 5.56
C ILE A 8 11.05 10.04 4.57
N LEU A 9 11.84 11.00 4.06
CA LEU A 9 11.37 11.93 3.03
C LEU A 9 10.93 11.20 1.75
N SER A 10 11.66 10.16 1.33
CA SER A 10 11.26 9.34 0.18
C SER A 10 9.94 8.61 0.43
N ALA A 11 9.74 8.04 1.62
CA ALA A 11 8.49 7.35 1.98
C ALA A 11 7.30 8.32 2.01
N ILE A 12 7.49 9.53 2.54
CA ILE A 12 6.47 10.59 2.50
C ILE A 12 6.16 10.96 1.06
N GLY A 13 7.18 11.19 0.22
CA GLY A 13 7.00 11.50 -1.20
C GLY A 13 6.23 10.41 -1.96
N ILE A 14 6.55 9.12 -1.70
CA ILE A 14 5.83 7.98 -2.28
C ILE A 14 4.39 7.95 -1.79
N GLY A 15 4.14 8.18 -0.50
CA GLY A 15 2.80 8.23 0.06
C GLY A 15 1.95 9.34 -0.56
N CYS A 16 2.49 10.56 -0.66
CA CYS A 16 1.83 11.68 -1.34
C CYS A 16 1.55 11.37 -2.81
N TYR A 17 2.49 10.73 -3.51
CA TYR A 17 2.31 10.28 -4.88
C TYR A 17 1.15 9.27 -5.01
N VAL A 18 1.06 8.29 -4.12
CA VAL A 18 -0.04 7.30 -4.13
C VAL A 18 -1.39 7.99 -3.98
N LEU A 19 -1.53 8.91 -3.02
CA LEU A 19 -2.77 9.66 -2.83
C LEU A 19 -3.12 10.52 -4.05
N ALA A 20 -2.13 11.20 -4.64
CA ALA A 20 -2.32 11.99 -5.85
C ALA A 20 -2.72 11.11 -7.04
N ALA A 21 -2.14 9.92 -7.17
CA ALA A 21 -2.49 8.97 -8.22
C ALA A 21 -3.92 8.44 -8.05
N ILE A 22 -4.33 8.06 -6.83
CA ILE A 22 -5.71 7.63 -6.55
C ILE A 22 -6.70 8.74 -6.91
N ALA A 23 -6.46 9.97 -6.43
CA ALA A 23 -7.34 11.10 -6.72
C ALA A 23 -7.37 11.45 -8.22
N GLY A 24 -6.21 11.49 -8.88
CA GLY A 24 -6.12 11.78 -10.31
C GLY A 24 -6.77 10.71 -11.18
N LEU A 25 -6.50 9.43 -10.91
CA LEU A 25 -7.11 8.31 -11.65
C LEU A 25 -8.63 8.27 -11.48
N PHE A 26 -9.13 8.58 -10.28
CA PHE A 26 -10.56 8.73 -10.03
C PHE A 26 -11.16 9.85 -10.89
N LEU A 27 -10.57 11.05 -10.89
CA LEU A 27 -11.07 12.18 -11.69
C LEU A 27 -11.00 11.93 -13.20
N LEU A 28 -10.04 11.13 -13.68
CA LEU A 28 -9.94 10.79 -15.11
C LEU A 28 -10.85 9.64 -15.53
N ALA A 29 -11.39 8.86 -14.58
CA ALA A 29 -12.13 7.64 -14.88
C ALA A 29 -13.40 7.90 -15.71
N ASP A 30 -14.08 9.02 -15.44
CA ASP A 30 -15.35 9.37 -16.09
C ASP A 30 -15.16 10.01 -17.47
N ASP A 31 -14.09 10.80 -17.63
CA ASP A 31 -13.88 11.61 -18.83
C ASP A 31 -13.11 10.87 -19.94
N HIS A 32 -12.38 9.80 -19.61
CA HIS A 32 -11.45 9.16 -20.53
C HIS A 32 -11.67 7.66 -20.62
N GLY A 33 -11.81 7.14 -21.85
CA GLY A 33 -11.96 5.71 -22.10
C GLY A 33 -10.74 4.87 -21.67
N TYR A 34 -10.93 3.55 -21.61
CA TYR A 34 -9.92 2.57 -21.18
C TYR A 34 -8.56 2.69 -21.89
N GLY A 35 -8.51 3.26 -23.10
CA GLY A 35 -7.29 3.49 -23.86
C GLY A 35 -6.27 4.39 -23.15
N LEU A 36 -6.70 5.33 -22.29
CA LEU A 36 -5.80 6.17 -21.49
C LEU A 36 -5.58 5.60 -20.08
N LEU A 37 -6.64 5.07 -19.46
CA LEU A 37 -6.59 4.59 -18.08
C LEU A 37 -5.67 3.37 -17.91
N VAL A 38 -5.69 2.43 -18.85
CA VAL A 38 -4.85 1.22 -18.78
C VAL A 38 -3.35 1.57 -18.79
N PRO A 39 -2.84 2.37 -19.76
CA PRO A 39 -1.46 2.83 -19.72
C PRO A 39 -1.09 3.58 -18.44
N LEU A 40 -2.00 4.41 -17.91
CA LEU A 40 -1.75 5.18 -16.69
C LEU A 40 -1.62 4.27 -15.46
N TRP A 41 -2.45 3.23 -15.35
CA TRP A 41 -2.33 2.20 -14.31
C TRP A 41 -1.03 1.40 -14.43
N ILE A 42 -0.61 1.05 -15.65
CA ILE A 42 0.67 0.39 -15.91
C ILE A 42 1.82 1.28 -15.47
N ALA A 43 1.82 2.55 -15.88
CA ALA A 43 2.83 3.53 -15.50
C ALA A 43 2.89 3.71 -13.97
N HIS A 44 1.72 3.80 -13.32
CA HIS A 44 1.60 3.88 -11.87
C HIS A 44 2.25 2.68 -11.18
N GLY A 45 1.95 1.47 -11.65
CA GLY A 45 2.52 0.23 -11.10
C GLY A 45 4.02 0.11 -11.31
N VAL A 46 4.53 0.44 -12.51
CA VAL A 46 5.97 0.45 -12.82
C VAL A 46 6.70 1.46 -11.93
N LEU A 47 6.17 2.66 -11.78
CA LEU A 47 6.78 3.69 -10.94
C LEU A 47 6.82 3.26 -9.47
N LEU A 48 5.74 2.67 -8.94
CA LEU A 48 5.72 2.11 -7.60
C LEU A 48 6.73 0.98 -7.42
N ALA A 49 6.84 0.07 -8.39
CA ALA A 49 7.82 -1.00 -8.35
C ALA A 49 9.25 -0.44 -8.26
N VAL A 50 9.58 0.56 -9.07
CA VAL A 50 10.90 1.22 -9.03
C VAL A 50 11.14 1.95 -7.70
N LEU A 51 10.16 2.72 -7.22
CA LEU A 51 10.31 3.51 -5.99
C LEU A 51 10.42 2.60 -4.75
N LEU A 52 9.58 1.59 -4.65
CA LEU A 52 9.57 0.67 -3.50
C LEU A 52 10.74 -0.31 -3.50
N THR A 53 11.22 -0.74 -4.67
CA THR A 53 12.48 -1.53 -4.76
C THR A 53 13.71 -0.69 -4.44
N LYS A 54 13.70 0.62 -4.69
CA LYS A 54 14.77 1.51 -4.19
C LYS A 54 14.68 1.73 -2.67
N LEU A 55 13.47 1.74 -2.13
CA LEU A 55 13.21 1.96 -0.70
C LEU A 55 13.54 0.71 0.15
N CYS A 56 13.15 -0.47 -0.33
CA CYS A 56 13.50 -1.76 0.24
C CYS A 56 14.83 -2.21 -0.34
N ALA A 57 15.88 -2.31 0.47
CA ALA A 57 17.18 -2.82 0.02
C ALA A 57 17.20 -4.33 -0.36
N GLY A 58 16.19 -4.86 -1.08
CA GLY A 58 16.05 -6.27 -1.46
C GLY A 58 14.71 -6.67 -2.10
N GLU A 59 14.41 -7.98 -2.07
CA GLU A 59 13.36 -8.71 -2.84
C GLU A 59 11.89 -8.35 -2.54
N SER A 60 11.62 -7.55 -1.51
CA SER A 60 10.25 -7.26 -1.06
C SER A 60 9.58 -6.04 -1.73
N GLY A 61 10.30 -5.30 -2.59
CA GLY A 61 9.77 -4.10 -3.23
C GLY A 61 8.64 -4.37 -4.25
N LEU A 62 8.78 -5.43 -5.05
CA LEU A 62 7.80 -5.80 -6.08
C LEU A 62 6.46 -6.29 -5.50
N PRO A 63 6.40 -7.23 -4.53
CA PRO A 63 5.11 -7.62 -3.95
C PRO A 63 4.44 -6.44 -3.22
N ALA A 64 5.21 -5.57 -2.56
CA ALA A 64 4.66 -4.36 -1.94
C ALA A 64 4.03 -3.42 -2.97
N ALA A 65 4.67 -3.21 -4.13
CA ALA A 65 4.11 -2.43 -5.21
C ALA A 65 2.80 -3.01 -5.73
N LEU A 66 2.72 -4.34 -5.92
CA LEU A 66 1.47 -5.01 -6.33
C LEU A 66 0.34 -4.78 -5.33
N PHE A 67 0.60 -4.89 -4.03
CA PHE A 67 -0.42 -4.61 -3.01
C PHE A 67 -0.86 -3.14 -3.01
N VAL A 68 0.06 -2.19 -3.19
CA VAL A 68 -0.27 -0.76 -3.26
C VAL A 68 -1.10 -0.46 -4.51
N VAL A 69 -0.77 -1.03 -5.67
CA VAL A 69 -1.56 -0.89 -6.90
C VAL A 69 -2.96 -1.49 -6.70
N GLY A 70 -3.05 -2.69 -6.14
CA GLY A 70 -4.33 -3.33 -5.84
C GLY A 70 -5.20 -2.49 -4.90
N ALA A 71 -4.62 -2.01 -3.79
CA ALA A 71 -5.32 -1.13 -2.87
C ALA A 71 -5.76 0.19 -3.53
N SER A 72 -4.92 0.77 -4.38
CA SER A 72 -5.25 2.00 -5.13
C SER A 72 -6.40 1.76 -6.11
N LEU A 73 -6.37 0.65 -6.85
CA LEU A 73 -7.45 0.26 -7.77
C LEU A 73 -8.77 0.07 -7.03
N THR A 74 -8.74 -0.63 -5.89
CA THR A 74 -9.91 -0.82 -5.05
C THR A 74 -10.42 0.51 -4.48
N ALA A 75 -9.52 1.41 -4.06
CA ALA A 75 -9.91 2.75 -3.59
C ALA A 75 -10.62 3.56 -4.69
N VAL A 76 -10.08 3.57 -5.92
CA VAL A 76 -10.73 4.25 -7.06
C VAL A 76 -12.08 3.63 -7.37
N TYR A 77 -12.18 2.30 -7.37
CA TYR A 77 -13.46 1.60 -7.59
C TYR A 77 -14.52 1.96 -6.54
N PHE A 78 -14.17 2.01 -5.25
CA PHE A 78 -15.12 2.44 -4.23
C PHE A 78 -15.46 3.93 -4.34
N ALA A 79 -14.51 4.77 -4.75
CA ALA A 79 -14.75 6.20 -4.93
C ALA A 79 -15.77 6.45 -6.04
N ASP A 80 -15.67 5.71 -7.13
CA ASP A 80 -16.63 5.69 -8.25
C ASP A 80 -18.04 5.32 -7.78
N LEU A 81 -18.18 4.17 -7.11
CA LEU A 81 -19.47 3.74 -6.57
C LEU A 81 -20.12 4.75 -5.63
N VAL A 82 -19.31 5.43 -4.84
CA VAL A 82 -19.74 6.41 -3.83
C VAL A 82 -20.05 7.76 -4.45
N HIS A 83 -19.45 8.09 -5.59
CA HIS A 83 -19.61 9.39 -6.22
C HIS A 83 -21.08 9.65 -6.58
N ASP A 84 -21.71 8.67 -7.22
CA ASP A 84 -23.14 8.73 -7.57
C ASP A 84 -24.03 8.83 -6.34
N ASP A 85 -23.74 8.04 -5.31
CA ASP A 85 -24.51 7.99 -4.07
C ASP A 85 -24.40 9.33 -3.30
N LEU A 86 -23.20 9.88 -3.16
CA LEU A 86 -22.99 11.22 -2.57
C LEU A 86 -23.65 12.33 -3.39
N THR A 87 -23.63 12.22 -4.71
CA THR A 87 -24.26 13.21 -5.58
C THR A 87 -25.77 13.17 -5.40
N LEU A 88 -26.38 11.98 -5.38
CA LEU A 88 -27.80 11.79 -5.07
C LEU A 88 -28.18 12.25 -3.65
N GLU A 89 -27.35 12.01 -2.64
CA GLU A 89 -27.60 12.52 -1.29
C GLU A 89 -27.58 14.05 -1.22
N ARG A 90 -26.68 14.71 -1.97
CA ARG A 90 -26.52 16.17 -1.94
C ARG A 90 -27.55 16.92 -2.77
N ARG A 91 -27.84 16.44 -3.99
CA ARG A 91 -28.71 17.14 -4.96
C ARG A 91 -30.01 16.43 -5.27
N GLY A 92 -30.15 15.17 -4.86
CA GLY A 92 -31.31 14.35 -5.20
C GLY A 92 -32.59 14.84 -4.52
N GLU A 93 -33.68 14.81 -5.28
CA GLU A 93 -35.01 15.13 -4.79
C GLU A 93 -35.67 13.86 -4.25
N ARG A 94 -36.25 13.92 -3.04
CA ARG A 94 -37.08 12.83 -2.52
C ARG A 94 -38.44 12.84 -3.18
N VAL A 95 -38.72 11.83 -3.99
CA VAL A 95 -39.96 11.70 -4.76
C VAL A 95 -40.69 10.42 -4.34
N ASN A 96 -41.99 10.54 -4.08
CA ASN A 96 -42.86 9.39 -3.93
C ASN A 96 -43.28 8.90 -5.31
N ALA A 97 -42.74 7.76 -5.70
CA ALA A 97 -42.92 7.17 -7.01
C ALA A 97 -43.73 5.87 -6.94
N THR A 98 -44.50 5.60 -7.98
CA THR A 98 -45.19 4.33 -8.17
C THR A 98 -44.41 3.48 -9.16
N VAL A 99 -44.20 2.20 -8.82
CA VAL A 99 -43.60 1.23 -9.72
C VAL A 99 -44.60 0.90 -10.83
N VAL A 100 -44.26 1.22 -12.08
CA VAL A 100 -45.16 1.03 -13.23
C VAL A 100 -44.84 -0.26 -13.98
N ARG A 101 -43.57 -0.66 -13.98
CA ARG A 101 -43.11 -1.84 -14.70
C ARG A 101 -41.88 -2.40 -14.02
N GLU A 102 -41.78 -3.73 -14.05
CA GLU A 102 -40.58 -4.47 -13.67
C GLU A 102 -40.12 -5.33 -14.84
N TRP A 103 -38.81 -5.50 -14.99
CA TRP A 103 -38.21 -6.48 -15.89
C TRP A 103 -36.85 -6.92 -15.33
N ARG A 104 -36.36 -8.06 -15.80
CA ARG A 104 -35.00 -8.50 -15.45
C ARG A 104 -33.99 -7.71 -16.27
N ALA A 105 -32.92 -7.26 -15.61
CA ALA A 105 -31.79 -6.63 -16.29
C ALA A 105 -31.25 -7.59 -17.37
N SER A 106 -31.04 -7.08 -18.58
CA SER A 106 -30.78 -7.91 -19.78
C SER A 106 -29.29 -8.19 -20.00
N ASP A 107 -28.43 -7.62 -19.17
CA ASP A 107 -27.04 -7.28 -19.48
C ASP A 107 -25.99 -7.91 -18.54
N GLN A 108 -26.39 -8.74 -17.57
CA GLN A 108 -25.44 -9.47 -16.72
C GLN A 108 -25.76 -10.97 -16.65
N GLY A 109 -24.81 -11.78 -17.11
CA GLY A 109 -24.93 -13.23 -17.20
C GLY A 109 -25.35 -13.88 -15.89
N GLN A 110 -26.46 -14.63 -15.93
CA GLN A 110 -26.89 -15.77 -15.11
C GLN A 110 -26.74 -15.77 -13.57
N GLN A 111 -26.14 -14.76 -12.92
CA GLN A 111 -25.66 -14.88 -11.53
C GLN A 111 -26.18 -13.83 -10.55
N GLU A 112 -26.75 -12.70 -11.00
CA GLU A 112 -27.45 -11.77 -10.10
C GLU A 112 -28.93 -11.62 -10.52
N ASN A 113 -29.85 -11.91 -9.58
CA ASN A 113 -31.29 -11.66 -9.69
C ASN A 113 -31.57 -10.15 -9.58
N THR A 114 -31.08 -9.40 -10.56
CA THR A 114 -31.18 -7.95 -10.62
C THR A 114 -32.38 -7.56 -11.47
N TYR A 115 -33.23 -6.71 -10.90
CA TYR A 115 -34.47 -6.25 -11.52
C TYR A 115 -34.41 -4.74 -11.74
N ASP A 116 -34.86 -4.33 -12.91
CA ASP A 116 -35.04 -2.94 -13.29
C ASP A 116 -36.51 -2.55 -13.15
N TYR A 117 -36.74 -1.36 -12.63
CA TYR A 117 -38.05 -0.81 -12.32
C TYR A 117 -38.25 0.54 -12.98
N ALA A 118 -39.29 0.65 -13.80
CA ALA A 118 -39.76 1.94 -14.28
C ALA A 118 -40.64 2.57 -13.21
N LEU A 119 -40.33 3.82 -12.88
CA LEU A 119 -41.02 4.59 -11.86
C LEU A 119 -41.79 5.75 -12.49
N ALA A 120 -42.96 6.06 -11.94
CA ALA A 120 -43.72 7.26 -12.28
C ALA A 120 -44.05 8.08 -11.02
N ARG A 121 -44.06 9.40 -11.16
CA ARG A 121 -44.55 10.34 -10.16
C ARG A 121 -46.07 10.17 -9.97
N ARG A 122 -46.61 10.81 -8.93
CA ARG A 122 -48.04 10.76 -8.59
C ARG A 122 -48.96 11.31 -9.70
N ASP A 123 -48.45 12.25 -10.49
CA ASP A 123 -49.12 12.83 -11.65
C ASP A 123 -49.07 11.93 -12.90
N GLY A 124 -48.46 10.74 -12.80
CA GLY A 124 -48.31 9.80 -13.91
C GLY A 124 -47.11 10.10 -14.81
N THR A 125 -46.35 11.18 -14.56
CA THR A 125 -45.14 11.47 -15.33
C THR A 125 -44.04 10.47 -15.01
N ARG A 126 -43.29 10.05 -16.04
CA ARG A 126 -42.17 9.12 -15.86
C ARG A 126 -41.01 9.84 -15.15
N ILE A 127 -40.35 9.13 -14.23
CA ILE A 127 -39.11 9.62 -13.63
C ILE A 127 -38.01 9.66 -14.69
N ALA A 128 -37.35 10.81 -14.82
CA ALA A 128 -36.25 11.02 -15.75
C ALA A 128 -35.03 10.17 -15.35
N GLY A 129 -34.25 9.77 -16.36
CA GLY A 129 -33.04 8.98 -16.19
C GLY A 129 -33.22 7.46 -16.28
N PRO A 130 -32.19 6.69 -15.89
CA PRO A 130 -32.20 5.24 -15.92
C PRO A 130 -33.28 4.63 -15.00
N ALA A 131 -33.67 3.38 -15.27
CA ALA A 131 -34.58 2.64 -14.39
C ALA A 131 -33.94 2.40 -13.01
N LEU A 132 -34.75 2.41 -11.94
CA LEU A 132 -34.30 1.99 -10.61
C LEU A 132 -33.88 0.53 -10.69
N GLN A 133 -32.71 0.19 -10.18
CA GLN A 133 -32.22 -1.18 -10.16
C GLN A 133 -32.04 -1.63 -8.72
N THR A 134 -32.52 -2.82 -8.39
CA THR A 134 -32.31 -3.42 -7.07
C THR A 134 -31.93 -4.89 -7.21
N ARG A 135 -31.07 -5.33 -6.28
CA ARG A 135 -30.81 -6.75 -6.05
C ARG A 135 -32.04 -7.31 -5.35
N SER A 136 -32.65 -8.34 -5.93
CA SER A 136 -33.95 -8.93 -5.56
C SER A 136 -35.19 -8.17 -6.08
N GLY A 137 -36.21 -8.94 -6.45
CA GLY A 137 -37.51 -8.47 -6.92
C GLY A 137 -38.35 -7.84 -5.81
N ARG A 138 -37.78 -6.84 -5.13
CA ARG A 138 -38.25 -6.31 -3.83
C ARG A 138 -39.53 -5.49 -3.93
N PHE A 139 -39.85 -4.99 -5.12
CA PHE A 139 -40.97 -4.10 -5.34
C PHE A 139 -41.96 -4.70 -6.31
N ALA A 140 -43.25 -4.53 -6.01
CA ALA A 140 -44.34 -4.95 -6.88
C ALA A 140 -44.82 -3.79 -7.76
N VAL A 141 -45.32 -4.09 -8.96
CA VAL A 141 -46.01 -3.11 -9.81
C VAL A 141 -47.23 -2.54 -9.07
N GLY A 142 -47.39 -1.21 -9.10
CA GLY A 142 -48.41 -0.47 -8.35
C GLY A 142 -47.98 -0.06 -6.93
N GLN A 143 -46.85 -0.57 -6.44
CA GLN A 143 -46.32 -0.18 -5.13
C GLN A 143 -45.80 1.26 -5.15
N ARG A 144 -46.12 2.01 -4.10
CA ARG A 144 -45.56 3.35 -3.85
C ARG A 144 -44.30 3.23 -3.01
N ILE A 145 -43.22 3.84 -3.50
CA ILE A 145 -41.91 3.85 -2.85
C ILE A 145 -41.36 5.28 -2.83
N THR A 146 -40.54 5.59 -1.83
CA THR A 146 -39.79 6.84 -1.78
C THR A 146 -38.41 6.61 -2.37
N VAL A 147 -38.05 7.40 -3.37
CA VAL A 147 -36.74 7.34 -4.03
C VAL A 147 -36.10 8.72 -4.07
N LEU A 148 -34.78 8.74 -4.06
CA LEU A 148 -33.95 9.89 -4.41
C LEU A 148 -33.77 9.88 -5.93
N VAL A 149 -34.13 10.99 -6.57
CA VAL A 149 -34.06 11.18 -8.01
C VAL A 149 -33.12 12.34 -8.30
N ASP A 150 -32.24 12.15 -9.27
CA ASP A 150 -31.44 13.25 -9.78
C ASP A 150 -32.30 14.21 -10.62
N PRO A 151 -32.40 15.50 -10.27
CA PRO A 151 -33.19 16.47 -11.03
C PRO A 151 -32.73 16.61 -12.49
N GLU A 152 -31.45 16.35 -12.78
CA GLU A 152 -30.89 16.37 -14.13
C GLU A 152 -31.17 15.07 -14.91
N GLY A 153 -31.63 14.01 -14.22
CA GLY A 153 -31.92 12.71 -14.81
C GLY A 153 -30.67 11.97 -15.34
N LEU A 154 -29.47 12.33 -14.88
CA LEU A 154 -28.23 11.68 -15.28
C LEU A 154 -27.99 10.42 -14.44
N LEU A 155 -28.25 10.51 -13.14
CA LEU A 155 -28.02 9.40 -12.20
C LEU A 155 -29.24 8.48 -12.07
N ARG A 156 -28.96 7.20 -11.78
CA ARG A 156 -30.00 6.20 -11.53
C ARG A 156 -30.71 6.50 -10.20
N PRO A 157 -32.06 6.48 -10.14
CA PRO A 157 -32.78 6.65 -8.88
C PRO A 157 -32.40 5.57 -7.85
N ARG A 158 -32.37 5.93 -6.56
CA ARG A 158 -32.09 4.99 -5.45
C ARG A 158 -33.03 5.20 -4.26
N THR A 159 -33.21 4.18 -3.43
CA THR A 159 -33.92 4.38 -2.15
C THR A 159 -33.00 5.08 -1.15
N PRO A 160 -33.54 5.85 -0.18
CA PRO A 160 -32.70 6.56 0.79
C PRO A 160 -31.75 5.68 1.61
N GLY A 161 -32.09 4.40 1.83
CA GLY A 161 -31.20 3.46 2.53
C GLY A 161 -30.12 2.86 1.63
N ASP A 162 -30.36 2.78 0.32
CA ASP A 162 -29.41 2.24 -0.66
C ASP A 162 -28.48 3.33 -1.24
N ALA A 163 -28.74 4.61 -0.95
CA ALA A 163 -27.90 5.75 -1.30
C ALA A 163 -26.92 6.15 -0.19
N ASP A 164 -26.88 5.42 0.94
CA ASP A 164 -25.98 5.70 2.06
C ASP A 164 -24.51 5.46 1.64
N ALA A 165 -23.81 6.56 1.42
CA ALA A 165 -22.42 6.56 0.98
C ALA A 165 -21.41 6.14 2.07
N THR A 166 -21.83 6.03 3.34
CA THR A 166 -20.94 5.86 4.50
C THR A 166 -19.99 4.67 4.34
N ALA A 167 -20.52 3.51 3.98
CA ALA A 167 -19.72 2.29 3.85
C ALA A 167 -18.65 2.41 2.76
N GLY A 168 -19.00 3.04 1.63
CA GLY A 168 -18.07 3.22 0.54
C GLY A 168 -17.02 4.30 0.84
N VAL A 169 -17.38 5.42 1.47
CA VAL A 169 -16.40 6.45 1.92
C VAL A 169 -15.38 5.84 2.88
N LEU A 170 -15.84 5.03 3.83
CA LEU A 170 -14.96 4.28 4.74
C LEU A 170 -14.08 3.29 3.97
N GLY A 171 -14.61 2.64 2.94
CA GLY A 171 -13.85 1.78 2.02
C GLY A 171 -12.70 2.52 1.34
N VAL A 172 -12.97 3.67 0.71
CA VAL A 172 -11.94 4.50 0.06
C VAL A 172 -10.84 4.88 1.05
N GLY A 173 -11.23 5.39 2.22
CA GLY A 173 -10.28 5.77 3.27
C GLY A 173 -9.46 4.59 3.78
N ALA A 174 -10.08 3.44 4.01
CA ALA A 174 -9.40 2.23 4.48
C ALA A 174 -8.35 1.74 3.49
N PHE A 175 -8.67 1.67 2.19
CA PHE A 175 -7.71 1.22 1.18
C PHE A 175 -6.56 2.22 0.96
N ALA A 176 -6.84 3.53 1.03
CA ALA A 176 -5.79 4.54 1.02
C ALA A 176 -4.83 4.39 2.23
N LEU A 177 -5.38 4.13 3.42
CA LEU A 177 -4.56 3.88 4.62
C LEU A 177 -3.76 2.57 4.53
N VAL A 178 -4.32 1.51 3.95
CA VAL A 178 -3.60 0.25 3.69
C VAL A 178 -2.40 0.51 2.77
N ALA A 179 -2.59 1.26 1.69
CA ALA A 179 -1.52 1.63 0.77
C ALA A 179 -0.40 2.40 1.48
N LEU A 180 -0.75 3.41 2.28
CA LEU A 180 0.21 4.18 3.08
C LEU A 180 0.92 3.31 4.12
N GLY A 181 0.22 2.40 4.77
CA GLY A 181 0.77 1.45 5.74
C GLY A 181 1.82 0.52 5.11
N ILE A 182 1.58 0.07 3.88
CA ILE A 182 2.56 -0.73 3.12
C ILE A 182 3.81 0.09 2.79
N VAL A 183 3.66 1.33 2.33
CA VAL A 183 4.78 2.25 2.05
C VAL A 183 5.60 2.51 3.32
N ALA A 184 4.94 2.81 4.45
CA ALA A 184 5.62 3.04 5.72
C ALA A 184 6.32 1.76 6.24
N GLY A 185 5.66 0.60 6.14
CA GLY A 185 6.20 -0.69 6.56
C GLY A 185 7.42 -1.11 5.75
N THR A 186 7.37 -0.91 4.43
CA THR A 186 8.51 -1.16 3.53
C THR A 186 9.68 -0.23 3.83
N ALA A 187 9.43 1.07 4.03
CA ALA A 187 10.46 2.03 4.42
C ALA A 187 11.18 1.61 5.71
N ARG A 188 10.40 1.21 6.73
CA ARG A 188 10.93 0.73 8.02
C ARG A 188 11.78 -0.51 7.85
N ARG A 189 11.29 -1.53 7.12
CA ARG A 189 12.06 -2.77 6.86
C ARG A 189 13.35 -2.48 6.10
N GLY A 190 13.30 -1.63 5.08
CA GLY A 190 14.48 -1.18 4.35
C GLY A 190 15.51 -0.50 5.24
N ALA A 191 15.07 0.37 6.16
CA ALA A 191 15.94 1.03 7.14
C ALA A 191 16.63 0.03 8.07
N VAL A 192 15.90 -0.95 8.61
CA VAL A 192 16.48 -2.01 9.45
C VAL A 192 17.49 -2.85 8.67
N ALA A 193 17.16 -3.26 7.45
CA ALA A 193 18.06 -4.06 6.61
C ALA A 193 19.37 -3.31 6.28
N ALA A 194 19.28 -2.00 6.04
CA ALA A 194 20.47 -1.18 5.77
C ALA A 194 21.36 -1.03 7.02
N ARG A 195 20.77 -0.80 8.19
CA ARG A 195 21.53 -0.77 9.46
C ARG A 195 22.28 -2.07 9.70
N ARG A 196 21.62 -3.22 9.52
CA ARG A 196 22.26 -4.54 9.63
C ARG A 196 23.40 -4.75 8.64
N ARG A 197 23.29 -4.21 7.42
CA ARG A 197 24.37 -4.28 6.43
C ARG A 197 25.55 -3.41 6.83
N GLU A 198 25.30 -2.21 7.32
CA GLU A 198 26.34 -1.30 7.80
C GLU A 198 27.07 -1.85 9.03
N GLU A 199 26.33 -2.44 9.99
CA GLU A 199 26.90 -3.16 11.14
C GLU A 199 27.79 -4.33 10.69
N ARG A 200 27.36 -5.13 9.70
CA ARG A 200 28.17 -6.22 9.14
C ARG A 200 29.43 -5.71 8.45
N MET A 201 29.33 -4.68 7.62
CA MET A 201 30.51 -4.11 6.95
C MET A 201 31.53 -3.57 7.96
N ARG A 202 31.06 -2.91 9.02
CA ARG A 202 31.94 -2.43 10.11
C ARG A 202 32.60 -3.57 10.86
N LEU A 203 31.85 -4.64 11.14
CA LEU A 203 32.39 -5.85 11.75
C LEU A 203 33.45 -6.49 10.85
N ASP A 204 33.16 -6.66 9.56
CA ASP A 204 34.09 -7.24 8.58
C ASP A 204 35.38 -6.41 8.46
N GLU A 205 35.29 -5.07 8.51
CA GLU A 205 36.43 -4.15 8.52
C GLU A 205 37.27 -4.28 9.79
N GLN A 206 36.63 -4.39 10.97
CA GLN A 206 37.34 -4.63 12.23
C GLN A 206 37.98 -6.01 12.27
N GLU A 207 37.31 -7.05 11.79
CA GLU A 207 37.89 -8.39 11.68
C GLU A 207 39.08 -8.41 10.70
N HIS A 208 39.01 -7.65 9.61
CA HIS A 208 40.12 -7.49 8.68
C HIS A 208 41.32 -6.79 9.33
N THR A 209 41.07 -5.66 10.01
CA THR A 209 42.09 -4.89 10.73
C THR A 209 42.72 -5.73 11.84
N LEU A 210 41.92 -6.49 12.59
CA LEU A 210 42.42 -7.40 13.63
C LEU A 210 43.32 -8.49 13.05
N ARG A 211 42.91 -9.09 11.92
CA ARG A 211 43.71 -10.10 11.23
C ARG A 211 45.04 -9.53 10.74
N GLU A 212 45.04 -8.29 10.26
CA GLU A 212 46.26 -7.59 9.84
C GLU A 212 47.17 -7.25 11.03
N ALA A 213 46.59 -6.77 12.14
CA ALA A 213 47.32 -6.52 13.37
C ALA A 213 47.97 -7.80 13.93
N LEU A 214 47.23 -8.91 14.01
CA LEU A 214 47.76 -10.20 14.46
C LEU A 214 48.86 -10.74 13.53
N ARG A 215 48.77 -10.47 12.22
CA ARG A 215 49.78 -10.90 11.25
C ARG A 215 51.07 -10.09 11.37
N THR A 216 50.96 -8.80 11.68
CA THR A 216 52.10 -7.86 11.70
C THR A 216 52.73 -7.68 13.08
N ALA A 217 52.01 -8.03 14.14
CA ALA A 217 52.48 -7.89 15.51
C ALA A 217 53.64 -8.86 15.80
N ALA A 218 54.72 -8.31 16.34
CA ALA A 218 55.81 -9.11 16.88
C ALA A 218 55.39 -9.69 18.24
N ALA A 219 55.70 -10.97 18.47
CA ALA A 219 55.53 -11.58 19.77
C ALA A 219 56.44 -10.89 20.81
N ASP A 220 55.93 -10.72 22.02
CA ASP A 220 56.67 -10.22 23.17
C ASP A 220 57.81 -11.22 23.56
N PRO A 221 58.70 -10.86 24.51
CA PRO A 221 59.77 -11.76 24.97
C PRO A 221 59.28 -13.10 25.55
N ASN A 222 57.98 -13.22 25.85
CA ASN A 222 57.33 -14.41 26.37
C ASN A 222 56.55 -15.20 25.29
N GLY A 223 56.57 -14.76 24.03
CA GLY A 223 55.90 -15.41 22.91
C GLY A 223 54.43 -15.02 22.72
N PHE A 224 53.95 -13.96 23.36
CA PHE A 224 52.57 -13.48 23.25
C PHE A 224 52.44 -12.29 22.31
N VAL A 225 51.40 -12.32 21.49
CA VAL A 225 50.89 -11.20 20.71
C VAL A 225 49.74 -10.58 21.51
N GLU A 226 49.89 -9.32 21.92
CA GLU A 226 48.88 -8.57 22.66
C GLU A 226 48.11 -7.64 21.72
N VAL A 227 46.77 -7.66 21.82
CA VAL A 227 45.90 -6.79 21.03
C VAL A 227 44.91 -6.10 21.94
N HIS A 228 44.86 -4.77 21.95
CA HIS A 228 43.94 -4.06 22.83
C HIS A 228 42.50 -4.08 22.28
N PRO A 229 41.51 -4.58 23.05
CA PRO A 229 40.11 -4.70 22.61
C PRO A 229 39.44 -3.35 22.28
N GLU A 230 39.94 -2.26 22.85
CA GLU A 230 39.42 -0.90 22.60
C GLU A 230 39.53 -0.47 21.13
N HIS A 231 40.46 -1.06 20.37
CA HIS A 231 40.59 -0.81 18.92
C HIS A 231 39.61 -1.63 18.07
N TYR A 232 38.92 -2.61 18.67
CA TYR A 232 38.01 -3.54 18.00
C TYR A 232 36.68 -3.69 18.76
N PRO A 233 35.96 -2.58 19.01
CA PRO A 233 34.81 -2.56 19.93
C PRO A 233 33.63 -3.42 19.46
N ASP A 234 33.52 -3.71 18.15
CA ASP A 234 32.43 -4.52 17.59
C ASP A 234 32.80 -6.02 17.51
N VAL A 235 34.04 -6.41 17.84
CA VAL A 235 34.51 -7.81 17.83
C VAL A 235 34.45 -8.38 19.25
N SER A 236 33.87 -9.57 19.40
CA SER A 236 33.88 -10.29 20.70
C SER A 236 35.18 -11.06 20.91
N TYR A 237 35.61 -11.24 22.16
CA TYR A 237 36.81 -12.04 22.48
C TYR A 237 36.78 -13.44 21.84
N ARG A 238 35.63 -14.13 21.90
CA ARG A 238 35.45 -15.45 21.28
C ARG A 238 35.74 -15.43 19.77
N ARG A 239 35.32 -14.36 19.09
CA ARG A 239 35.56 -14.20 17.65
C ARG A 239 37.02 -13.85 17.37
N ALA A 240 37.61 -12.94 18.15
CA ALA A 240 39.03 -12.60 18.07
C ALA A 240 39.93 -13.82 18.29
N ALA A 241 39.65 -14.63 19.30
CA ALA A 241 40.31 -15.91 19.57
C ALA A 241 40.18 -16.91 18.41
N GLY A 242 38.98 -16.99 17.80
CA GLY A 242 38.78 -17.78 16.59
C GLY A 242 39.67 -17.32 15.43
N ILE A 243 39.78 -16.01 15.20
CA ILE A 243 40.65 -15.42 14.17
C ILE A 243 42.13 -15.67 14.49
N ALA A 244 42.54 -15.55 15.76
CA ALA A 244 43.90 -15.84 16.19
C ALA A 244 44.27 -17.31 15.93
N ARG A 245 43.33 -18.24 16.20
CA ARG A 245 43.50 -19.67 15.91
C ARG A 245 43.60 -19.97 14.41
N GLU A 246 42.80 -19.29 13.57
CA GLU A 246 42.93 -19.36 12.10
C GLU A 246 44.33 -18.94 11.63
N MET A 247 45.01 -18.08 12.40
CA MET A 247 46.37 -17.60 12.14
C MET A 247 47.46 -18.45 12.81
N GLY A 248 47.09 -19.54 13.50
CA GLY A 248 48.04 -20.45 14.17
C GLY A 248 48.41 -20.06 15.60
N LEU A 249 47.74 -19.07 16.20
CA LEU A 249 47.98 -18.63 17.58
C LEU A 249 47.05 -19.35 18.58
N GLU A 250 47.56 -19.65 19.78
CA GLU A 250 46.76 -20.21 20.87
C GLU A 250 46.13 -19.15 21.76
N GLU A 251 45.00 -19.48 22.39
CA GLU A 251 44.31 -18.59 23.32
C GLU A 251 45.13 -18.40 24.60
N GLY A 252 45.41 -17.15 24.95
CA GLY A 252 46.02 -16.77 26.22
C GLY A 252 44.98 -16.16 27.18
N ASP A 253 45.26 -14.95 27.66
CA ASP A 253 44.44 -14.27 28.66
C ASP A 253 43.26 -13.47 28.03
N PRO A 254 42.00 -13.76 28.40
CA PRO A 254 40.83 -13.04 27.93
C PRO A 254 40.77 -11.57 28.36
N GLY A 255 41.41 -11.19 29.47
CA GLY A 255 41.37 -9.83 30.00
C GLY A 255 42.19 -8.82 29.19
N SER A 256 43.25 -9.30 28.53
CA SER A 256 44.21 -8.50 27.76
C SER A 256 44.25 -8.88 26.26
N TRP A 257 43.40 -9.83 25.83
CA TRP A 257 43.37 -10.36 24.46
C TRP A 257 44.79 -10.75 23.98
N ARG A 258 45.43 -11.61 24.77
CA ARG A 258 46.76 -12.16 24.46
C ARG A 258 46.65 -13.49 23.77
N PHE A 259 47.43 -13.68 22.71
CA PHE A 259 47.48 -14.92 21.94
C PHE A 259 48.93 -15.40 21.85
N ARG A 260 49.16 -16.70 22.03
CA ARG A 260 50.51 -17.28 22.04
C ARG A 260 50.89 -17.77 20.65
N GLY A 261 52.06 -17.36 20.15
CA GLY A 261 52.61 -17.78 18.85
C GLY A 261 53.51 -18.99 18.92
#